data_AF-A0A0F8XGA7-F1
#
_entry.id   AF-A0A0F8XGA7-F1
#
_cell.length_a   1.000
_cell.length_b   1.000
_cell.length_c   1.000
_cell.angle_alpha   90.00
_cell.angle_beta   90.00
_cell.angle_gamma   90.00
#
_symmetry.space_group_name_H-M   'P 1'
#
loop_
_entity.id
_entity.type
_entity.pdbx_description
1 polymer ?
#
loop_
_entity_poly.entity_id
_entity_poly.type
_entity_poly.pdbx_seq_one_letter_code
_entity_poly.pdbx_strand_id
1 'polypeptide(L)'
;MAKTEMLKLYFENLEMGLKAKLVQKVTARRKFIYEIGRIGSRMFNENWSIGWTTVFVPFEILNSMNVSGMFVEFFGAMLAGAGISRKYFEVAESKGYSTDSCSYHRAIIGAAIDGLVPEPDVIIGASIPCNGGVKTLMRLGEIFNKEVFILNIPIEVTSDSIAYLVDQYEQMVEYIENETGCKLDFEKLKQSIRYNNQSREFVLEMQELCKNVPSPAKPNDLKNFIMFNLLQGTKEGVEVAKTYRDEFQHKV
;
A
#
# COMPACT_ATOMS: atom_id res chain seq x y z
N MET A 1 22.07 4.32 -4.78
CA MET A 1 22.13 3.78 -6.16
C MET A 1 22.24 2.26 -6.17
N ALA A 2 23.37 1.61 -5.83
CA ALA A 2 23.51 0.14 -5.96
C ALA A 2 22.45 -0.70 -5.19
N LYS A 3 22.02 -0.27 -4.00
CA LYS A 3 20.98 -0.99 -3.22
C LYS A 3 19.56 -0.79 -3.78
N THR A 4 19.28 0.36 -4.37
CA THR A 4 18.02 0.65 -5.04
C THR A 4 17.87 -0.19 -6.31
N GLU A 5 18.96 -0.39 -7.06
CA GLU A 5 18.98 -1.30 -8.21
C GLU A 5 18.74 -2.76 -7.80
N MET A 6 19.30 -3.20 -6.66
CA MET A 6 18.98 -4.53 -6.11
C MET A 6 17.50 -4.66 -5.75
N LEU A 7 16.88 -3.60 -5.20
CA LEU A 7 15.45 -3.60 -4.89
C LEU A 7 14.60 -3.68 -6.17
N LYS A 8 14.96 -2.94 -7.22
CA LYS A 8 14.31 -3.02 -8.54
C LYS A 8 14.38 -4.45 -9.09
N LEU A 9 15.57 -5.05 -9.11
CA LEU A 9 15.76 -6.43 -9.56
C LEU A 9 14.98 -7.44 -8.72
N TYR A 10 14.83 -7.21 -7.41
CA TYR A 10 13.99 -8.03 -6.55
C TYR A 10 12.52 -7.99 -6.99
N PHE A 11 11.96 -6.80 -7.25
CA PHE A 11 10.58 -6.67 -7.71
C PHE A 11 10.36 -7.28 -9.10
N GLU A 12 11.31 -7.11 -10.03
CA GLU A 12 11.24 -7.73 -11.36
C GLU A 12 11.20 -9.27 -11.28
N ASN A 13 12.08 -9.86 -10.46
CA ASN A 13 12.10 -11.30 -10.23
C ASN A 13 10.85 -11.80 -9.51
N LEU A 14 10.36 -11.04 -8.53
CA LEU A 14 9.13 -11.35 -7.80
C LEU A 14 7.94 -11.37 -8.77
N GLU A 15 7.76 -10.33 -9.56
CA GLU A 15 6.66 -10.21 -10.53
C GLU A 15 6.70 -11.37 -11.54
N MET A 16 7.86 -11.64 -12.13
CA MET A 16 8.05 -12.74 -13.09
C MET A 16 7.72 -14.11 -12.46
N GLY A 17 8.22 -14.37 -11.26
CA GLY A 17 7.96 -15.63 -10.54
C GLY A 17 6.48 -15.81 -10.16
N LEU A 18 5.81 -14.73 -9.75
CA LEU A 18 4.39 -14.74 -9.42
C LEU A 18 3.52 -14.92 -10.67
N LYS A 19 3.88 -14.28 -11.78
CA LYS A 19 3.22 -14.44 -13.08
C LYS A 19 3.30 -15.88 -13.58
N ALA A 20 4.48 -16.50 -13.51
CA ALA A 20 4.65 -17.90 -13.90
C ALA A 20 3.76 -18.84 -13.07
N LYS A 21 3.68 -18.62 -11.75
CA LYS A 21 2.76 -19.37 -10.88
C LYS A 21 1.30 -19.12 -11.21
N LEU A 22 0.91 -17.89 -11.54
CA LEU A 22 -0.45 -17.55 -11.92
C LEU A 22 -0.87 -18.26 -13.22
N VAL A 23 0.00 -18.29 -14.22
CA VAL A 23 -0.23 -19.00 -15.50
C VAL A 23 -0.38 -20.51 -15.29
N GLN A 24 0.42 -21.12 -14.39
CA GLN A 24 0.31 -22.54 -14.08
C GLN A 24 -1.05 -22.93 -13.45
N LYS A 25 -1.62 -22.05 -12.62
CA LYS A 25 -2.95 -22.26 -12.02
C LYS A 25 -3.52 -20.93 -11.59
N VAL A 26 -4.65 -20.57 -12.17
CA VAL A 26 -5.40 -19.38 -11.76
C VAL A 26 -6.11 -19.69 -10.44
N THR A 27 -5.81 -18.90 -9.42
CA THR A 27 -6.51 -18.88 -8.12
C THR A 27 -6.58 -17.43 -7.67
N ALA A 28 -7.59 -17.08 -6.88
CA ALA A 28 -7.75 -15.73 -6.34
C ALA A 28 -6.49 -15.28 -5.60
N ARG A 29 -5.91 -16.18 -4.79
CA ARG A 29 -4.68 -15.91 -4.05
C ARG A 29 -3.49 -15.63 -4.95
N ARG A 30 -3.28 -16.40 -6.03
CA ARG A 30 -2.17 -16.18 -6.97
C ARG A 30 -2.36 -14.88 -7.75
N LYS A 31 -3.59 -14.55 -8.14
CA LYS A 31 -3.90 -13.28 -8.82
C LYS A 31 -3.60 -12.10 -7.90
N PHE A 32 -4.06 -12.17 -6.66
CA PHE A 32 -3.83 -11.13 -5.66
C PHE A 32 -2.34 -10.85 -5.41
N ILE A 33 -1.55 -11.88 -5.08
CA ILE A 33 -0.13 -11.66 -4.80
C ILE A 33 0.62 -11.14 -6.04
N TYR A 34 0.25 -11.59 -7.24
CA TYR A 34 0.83 -11.09 -8.49
C TYR A 34 0.53 -9.60 -8.68
N GLU A 35 -0.73 -9.18 -8.55
CA GLU A 35 -1.10 -7.78 -8.72
C GLU A 35 -0.47 -6.88 -7.66
N ILE A 36 -0.34 -7.35 -6.42
CA ILE A 36 0.39 -6.62 -5.37
C ILE A 36 1.87 -6.45 -5.72
N GLY A 37 2.53 -7.53 -6.19
CA GLY A 37 3.93 -7.46 -6.63
C GLY A 37 4.12 -6.48 -7.79
N ARG A 38 3.21 -6.51 -8.76
CA ARG A 38 3.21 -5.61 -9.92
C ARG A 38 2.90 -4.16 -9.56
N ILE A 39 1.97 -3.89 -8.65
CA ILE A 39 1.75 -2.51 -8.18
C ILE A 39 2.96 -2.01 -7.39
N GLY A 40 3.59 -2.86 -6.58
CA GLY A 40 4.83 -2.52 -5.88
C GLY A 40 5.97 -2.10 -6.83
N SER A 41 6.02 -2.64 -8.05
CA SER A 41 7.04 -2.25 -9.04
C SER A 41 6.81 -0.87 -9.67
N ARG A 42 5.64 -0.23 -9.48
CA ARG A 42 5.34 1.12 -9.99
C ARG A 42 6.32 2.17 -9.51
N MET A 43 6.89 2.02 -8.32
CA MET A 43 7.87 2.97 -7.79
C MET A 43 9.18 3.03 -8.60
N PHE A 44 9.41 2.09 -9.51
CA PHE A 44 10.56 2.09 -10.43
C PHE A 44 10.17 2.49 -11.85
N ASN A 45 8.93 2.95 -12.05
CA ASN A 45 8.42 3.40 -13.34
C ASN A 45 8.53 4.93 -13.43
N GLU A 46 9.22 5.43 -14.45
CA GLU A 46 9.47 6.86 -14.66
C GLU A 46 8.19 7.71 -14.87
N ASN A 47 7.05 7.07 -15.18
CA ASN A 47 5.76 7.76 -15.32
C ASN A 47 5.01 7.95 -13.99
N TRP A 48 5.60 7.48 -12.87
CA TRP A 48 4.99 7.50 -11.55
C TRP A 48 5.90 8.18 -10.55
N SER A 49 5.33 9.07 -9.74
CA SER A 49 6.02 9.64 -8.60
C SER A 49 6.09 8.63 -7.46
N ILE A 50 7.19 8.61 -6.73
CA ILE A 50 7.45 7.74 -5.59
C ILE A 50 6.80 8.35 -4.35
N GLY A 51 5.72 7.73 -3.87
CA GLY A 51 5.03 8.15 -2.66
C GLY A 51 5.22 7.15 -1.52
N TRP A 52 5.71 7.60 -0.36
CA TRP A 52 5.71 6.80 0.87
C TRP A 52 4.52 7.17 1.75
N THR A 53 3.70 6.19 2.13
CA THR A 53 2.43 6.46 2.81
C THR A 53 2.19 5.62 4.07
N THR A 54 1.11 5.90 4.79
CA THR A 54 0.46 4.92 5.66
C THR A 54 -0.71 4.26 4.93
N VAL A 55 -1.21 3.15 5.46
CA VAL A 55 -2.24 2.31 4.81
C VAL A 55 -3.57 3.02 4.46
N PHE A 56 -4.00 4.06 5.21
CA PHE A 56 -5.31 4.72 5.02
C PHE A 56 -5.25 6.09 4.34
N VAL A 57 -4.19 6.37 3.58
CA VAL A 57 -4.20 7.49 2.63
C VAL A 57 -5.16 7.13 1.47
N PRO A 58 -5.96 8.06 0.91
CA PRO A 58 -6.89 7.77 -0.18
C PRO A 58 -6.14 7.42 -1.48
N PHE A 59 -5.98 6.12 -1.74
CA PHE A 59 -5.29 5.60 -2.92
C PHE A 59 -5.94 6.02 -4.24
N GLU A 60 -7.22 6.38 -4.24
CA GLU A 60 -7.89 6.89 -5.42
C GLU A 60 -7.32 8.21 -5.90
N ILE A 61 -6.99 9.11 -4.96
CA ILE A 61 -6.35 10.40 -5.28
C ILE A 61 -4.94 10.14 -5.80
N LEU A 62 -4.16 9.29 -5.12
CA LEU A 62 -2.81 8.94 -5.53
C LEU A 62 -2.77 8.35 -6.96
N ASN A 63 -3.65 7.39 -7.25
CA ASN A 63 -3.74 6.78 -8.58
C ASN A 63 -4.14 7.81 -9.66
N SER A 64 -5.04 8.76 -9.35
CA SER A 64 -5.43 9.80 -10.31
C SER A 64 -4.33 10.83 -10.62
N MET A 65 -3.33 10.92 -9.74
CA MET A 65 -2.18 11.83 -9.85
C MET A 65 -0.89 11.08 -10.21
N ASN A 66 -0.98 9.82 -10.64
CA ASN A 66 0.17 8.95 -10.95
C ASN A 66 1.19 8.84 -9.79
N VAL A 67 0.73 8.88 -8.53
CA VAL A 67 1.56 8.61 -7.37
C VAL A 67 1.48 7.13 -7.03
N SER A 68 2.63 6.45 -7.01
CA SER A 68 2.69 4.98 -6.83
C SER A 68 2.13 4.52 -5.48
N GLY A 69 2.29 5.35 -4.43
CA GLY A 69 1.72 5.16 -3.11
C GLY A 69 2.10 3.82 -2.49
N MET A 70 3.17 3.77 -1.70
CA MET A 70 3.56 2.56 -1.00
C MET A 70 3.53 2.76 0.50
N PHE A 71 2.59 2.08 1.16
CA PHE A 71 2.49 2.22 2.59
C PHE A 71 3.62 1.49 3.33
N VAL A 72 4.15 2.11 4.38
CA VAL A 72 5.36 1.65 5.08
C VAL A 72 5.21 0.25 5.69
N GLU A 73 3.99 -0.13 6.08
CA GLU A 73 3.66 -1.45 6.62
C GLU A 73 3.80 -2.56 5.57
N PHE A 74 3.47 -2.26 4.30
CA PHE A 74 3.66 -3.20 3.19
C PHE A 74 5.12 -3.55 3.05
N PHE A 75 5.96 -2.52 3.01
CA PHE A 75 7.37 -2.70 2.79
C PHE A 75 8.00 -3.46 3.95
N GLY A 76 7.63 -3.13 5.19
CA GLY A 76 8.02 -3.94 6.36
C GLY A 76 7.60 -5.41 6.24
N ALA A 77 6.36 -5.68 5.80
CA ALA A 77 5.87 -7.03 5.58
C ALA A 77 6.59 -7.76 4.43
N MET A 78 6.96 -7.02 3.37
CA MET A 78 7.74 -7.54 2.25
C MET A 78 9.15 -7.94 2.71
N LEU A 79 9.83 -7.11 3.49
CA LEU A 79 11.16 -7.43 4.05
C LEU A 79 11.11 -8.68 4.94
N ALA A 80 10.03 -8.83 5.72
CA ALA A 80 9.80 -10.03 6.52
C ALA A 80 9.51 -11.27 5.64
N GLY A 81 8.67 -11.13 4.60
CA GLY A 81 8.35 -12.20 3.65
C GLY A 81 9.56 -12.66 2.82
N ALA A 82 10.49 -11.75 2.56
CA ALA A 82 11.78 -12.04 1.91
C ALA A 82 12.84 -12.62 2.87
N GLY A 83 12.56 -12.69 4.18
CA GLY A 83 13.48 -13.23 5.18
C GLY A 83 14.67 -12.33 5.51
N ILE A 84 14.62 -11.04 5.16
CA ILE A 84 15.74 -10.09 5.31
C ILE A 84 15.49 -9.03 6.39
N SER A 85 14.35 -9.08 7.10
CA SER A 85 13.99 -8.10 8.13
C SER A 85 14.99 -8.00 9.27
N ARG A 86 15.64 -9.11 9.66
CA ARG A 86 16.61 -9.15 10.78
C ARG A 86 17.74 -8.14 10.61
N LYS A 87 18.34 -8.07 9.42
CA LYS A 87 19.41 -7.10 9.11
C LYS A 87 18.95 -5.68 9.42
N TYR A 88 17.72 -5.34 9.03
CA TYR A 88 17.19 -3.99 9.19
C TYR A 88 16.74 -3.70 10.63
N PHE A 89 16.32 -4.71 11.39
CA PHE A 89 16.15 -4.57 12.84
C PHE A 89 17.45 -4.17 13.53
N GLU A 90 18.54 -4.88 13.23
CA GLU A 90 19.87 -4.61 13.80
C GLU A 90 20.35 -3.18 13.45
N VAL A 91 20.12 -2.72 12.21
CA VAL A 91 20.42 -1.33 11.80
C VAL A 91 19.61 -0.33 12.62
N ALA A 92 18.30 -0.49 12.73
CA ALA A 92 17.45 0.43 13.49
C ALA A 92 17.82 0.42 14.98
N GLU A 93 17.97 -0.75 15.60
CA GLU A 93 18.32 -0.89 17.02
C GLU A 93 19.68 -0.23 17.34
N SER A 94 20.66 -0.35 16.44
CA SER A 94 21.95 0.35 16.58
C SER A 94 21.86 1.88 16.58
N LYS A 95 20.72 2.43 16.11
CA LYS A 95 20.40 3.86 16.11
C LYS A 95 19.46 4.27 17.24
N GLY A 96 19.20 3.37 18.19
CA GLY A 96 18.41 3.64 19.40
C GLY A 96 16.91 3.39 19.26
N TYR A 97 16.46 2.75 18.19
CA TYR A 97 15.05 2.34 18.08
C TYR A 97 14.76 1.17 19.01
N SER A 98 13.74 1.32 19.87
CA SER A 98 13.34 0.29 20.83
C SER A 98 12.86 -0.99 20.15
N THR A 99 13.21 -2.14 20.75
CA THR A 99 12.73 -3.47 20.33
C THR A 99 11.23 -3.65 20.53
N ASP A 100 10.59 -2.80 21.33
CA ASP A 100 9.15 -2.83 21.60
C ASP A 100 8.36 -2.10 20.51
N SER A 101 9.04 -1.38 19.61
CA SER A 101 8.40 -0.76 18.44
C SER A 101 7.89 -1.82 17.45
N CYS A 102 6.81 -1.49 16.73
CA CYS A 102 6.25 -2.33 15.68
C CYS A 102 7.33 -2.78 14.68
N SER A 103 7.45 -4.10 14.48
CA SER A 103 8.47 -4.68 13.63
C SER A 103 8.37 -4.21 12.17
N TYR A 104 7.17 -3.93 11.64
CA TYR A 104 7.06 -3.39 10.27
C TYR A 104 7.73 -2.03 10.14
N HIS A 105 7.46 -1.12 11.09
CA HIS A 105 8.03 0.22 11.13
C HIS A 105 9.53 0.20 11.39
N ARG A 106 9.99 -0.63 12.33
CA ARG A 106 11.43 -0.79 12.61
C ARG A 106 12.18 -1.35 11.40
N ALA A 107 11.60 -2.31 10.67
CA ALA A 107 12.21 -2.87 9.46
C ALA A 107 12.42 -1.79 8.38
N ILE A 108 11.39 -1.00 8.06
CA ILE A 108 11.53 0.03 7.01
C ILE A 108 12.43 1.20 7.46
N ILE A 109 12.40 1.61 8.73
CA ILE A 109 13.32 2.63 9.25
C ILE A 109 14.77 2.15 9.08
N GLY A 110 15.06 0.91 9.49
CA GLY A 110 16.38 0.31 9.29
C GLY A 110 16.76 0.19 7.82
N ALA A 111 15.81 -0.16 6.95
CA ALA A 111 16.03 -0.23 5.51
C ALA A 111 16.31 1.14 4.88
N ALA A 112 15.66 2.21 5.35
CA ALA A 112 15.91 3.57 4.91
C ALA A 112 17.29 4.05 5.34
N ILE A 113 17.67 3.81 6.60
CA ILE A 113 19.01 4.14 7.12
C ILE A 113 20.10 3.37 6.36
N ASP A 114 19.84 2.10 6.00
CA ASP A 114 20.76 1.29 5.19
C ASP A 114 20.82 1.74 3.70
N GLY A 115 19.94 2.63 3.25
CA GLY A 115 19.87 3.12 1.88
C GLY A 115 19.21 2.16 0.88
N LEU A 116 18.38 1.23 1.35
CA LEU A 116 17.58 0.34 0.49
C LEU A 116 16.36 1.06 -0.08
N VAL A 117 15.70 1.87 0.76
CA VAL A 117 14.45 2.57 0.45
C VAL A 117 14.75 3.68 -0.57
N PRO A 118 14.09 3.71 -1.74
CA PRO A 118 14.23 4.82 -2.70
C PRO A 118 13.76 6.14 -2.09
N GLU A 119 14.42 7.22 -2.50
CA GLU A 119 14.04 8.59 -2.14
C GLU A 119 12.63 8.90 -2.66
N PRO A 120 11.71 9.39 -1.81
CA PRO A 120 10.38 9.79 -2.24
C PRO A 120 10.37 11.13 -2.96
N ASP A 121 9.41 11.25 -3.89
CA ASP A 121 8.92 12.55 -4.34
C ASP A 121 7.96 13.15 -3.31
N VAL A 122 7.11 12.32 -2.69
CA VAL A 122 6.13 12.74 -1.66
C VAL A 122 6.06 11.78 -0.47
N ILE A 123 5.77 12.32 0.71
CA ILE A 123 5.55 11.53 1.93
C ILE A 123 4.22 11.94 2.55
N ILE A 124 3.26 11.02 2.63
CA ILE A 124 1.87 11.31 3.03
C ILE A 124 1.41 10.34 4.11
N GLY A 125 1.17 10.83 5.32
CA GLY A 125 0.63 10.03 6.42
C GLY A 125 -0.84 10.27 6.67
N ALA A 126 -1.53 9.27 7.18
CA ALA A 126 -2.84 9.38 7.80
C ALA A 126 -2.71 9.12 9.31
N SER A 127 -3.45 9.86 10.14
CA SER A 127 -3.42 9.73 11.60
C SER A 127 -3.96 8.40 12.15
N ILE A 128 -4.51 7.55 11.28
CA ILE A 128 -5.04 6.21 11.60
C ILE A 128 -4.33 5.13 10.75
N PRO A 129 -4.22 3.87 11.23
CA PRO A 129 -4.79 3.35 12.48
C PRO A 129 -3.89 3.58 13.69
N CYS A 130 -2.66 4.04 13.49
CA CYS A 130 -1.69 4.15 14.57
C CYS A 130 -0.73 5.31 14.40
N ASN A 131 -0.20 5.81 15.51
CA ASN A 131 0.84 6.83 15.53
C ASN A 131 2.19 6.27 15.03
N GLY A 132 2.39 4.95 15.06
CA GLY A 132 3.63 4.31 14.61
C GLY A 132 3.91 4.56 13.12
N GLY A 133 2.87 4.50 12.27
CA GLY A 133 2.98 4.80 10.84
C GLY A 133 3.37 6.25 10.59
N VAL A 134 2.67 7.19 11.24
CA VAL A 134 2.96 8.64 11.16
C VAL A 134 4.39 8.93 11.60
N LYS A 135 4.84 8.39 12.74
CA LYS A 135 6.21 8.59 13.24
C LYS A 135 7.27 7.96 12.32
N THR A 136 6.93 6.85 11.66
CA THR A 136 7.79 6.25 10.63
C THR A 136 7.98 7.19 9.46
N LEU A 137 6.89 7.77 8.94
CA LEU A 137 6.97 8.71 7.83
C LEU A 137 7.71 9.99 8.21
N MET A 138 7.48 10.55 9.41
CA MET A 138 8.28 11.67 9.93
C MET A 138 9.78 11.34 9.92
N ARG A 139 10.14 10.13 10.34
CA ARG A 139 11.53 9.69 10.29
C ARG A 139 12.06 9.55 8.86
N LEU A 140 11.26 9.05 7.93
CA LEU A 140 11.64 9.01 6.52
C LEU A 140 11.86 10.43 5.97
N GLY A 141 10.99 11.39 6.33
CA GLY A 141 11.15 12.81 6.00
C GLY A 141 12.48 13.38 6.50
N GLU A 142 12.88 13.06 7.74
CA GLU A 142 14.20 13.46 8.27
C GLU A 142 15.36 12.81 7.52
N ILE A 143 15.25 11.52 7.17
CA ILE A 143 16.32 10.78 6.46
C ILE A 143 16.52 11.34 5.05
N PHE A 144 15.43 11.64 4.35
CA PHE A 144 15.46 12.12 2.96
C PHE A 144 15.45 13.64 2.85
N ASN A 145 15.36 14.37 3.97
CA ASN A 145 15.20 15.83 4.00
C ASN A 145 13.98 16.29 3.14
N LYS A 146 12.83 15.65 3.37
CA LYS A 146 11.57 15.86 2.64
C LYS A 146 10.45 16.23 3.61
N GLU A 147 9.57 17.12 3.16
CA GLU A 147 8.35 17.46 3.90
C GLU A 147 7.41 16.26 3.98
N VAL A 148 6.70 16.15 5.12
CA VAL A 148 5.72 15.09 5.36
C VAL A 148 4.35 15.71 5.53
N PHE A 149 3.44 15.42 4.60
CA PHE A 149 2.05 15.82 4.71
C PHE A 149 1.28 14.83 5.60
N ILE A 150 0.53 15.31 6.58
CA ILE A 150 -0.25 14.46 7.49
C ILE A 150 -1.75 14.77 7.37
N LEU A 151 -2.52 13.80 6.87
CA LEU A 151 -3.97 13.74 6.95
C LEU A 151 -4.41 13.41 8.37
N ASN A 152 -5.00 14.38 9.06
CA ASN A 152 -5.61 14.18 10.36
C ASN A 152 -7.04 13.70 10.18
N ILE A 153 -7.23 12.38 10.16
CA ILE A 153 -8.54 11.76 10.00
C ILE A 153 -9.35 11.92 11.31
N PRO A 154 -10.51 12.60 11.26
CA PRO A 154 -11.37 12.73 12.44
C PRO A 154 -11.94 11.39 12.88
N ILE A 155 -12.10 11.21 14.19
CA ILE A 155 -12.69 9.99 14.76
C ILE A 155 -14.21 10.00 14.63
N GLU A 156 -14.82 11.17 14.85
CA GLU A 156 -16.28 11.34 14.74
C GLU A 156 -16.69 11.72 13.33
N VAL A 157 -17.84 11.20 12.90
CA VAL A 157 -18.43 11.52 11.60
C VAL A 157 -19.55 12.54 11.82
N THR A 158 -19.22 13.82 11.62
CA THR A 158 -20.12 14.97 11.69
C THR A 158 -19.98 15.79 10.41
N SER A 159 -20.90 16.72 10.15
CA SER A 159 -20.80 17.62 9.00
C SER A 159 -19.49 18.43 9.00
N ASP A 160 -19.06 18.90 10.17
CA ASP A 160 -17.83 19.66 10.34
C ASP A 160 -16.58 18.79 10.12
N SER A 161 -16.60 17.55 10.62
CA SER A 161 -15.47 16.64 10.44
C SER A 161 -15.32 16.17 8.99
N ILE A 162 -16.44 16.03 8.28
CA ILE A 162 -16.44 15.78 6.83
C ILE A 162 -15.86 16.99 6.09
N ALA A 163 -16.34 18.21 6.37
CA ALA A 163 -15.84 19.42 5.71
C ALA A 163 -14.33 19.61 5.95
N TYR A 164 -13.88 19.38 7.18
CA TYR A 164 -12.46 19.42 7.54
C TYR A 164 -11.61 18.38 6.78
N LEU A 165 -12.11 17.14 6.66
CA LEU A 165 -11.38 16.12 5.91
C LEU A 165 -11.34 16.41 4.40
N VAL A 166 -12.41 17.00 3.84
CA VAL A 166 -12.43 17.46 2.45
C VAL A 166 -11.38 18.55 2.21
N ASP A 167 -11.31 19.57 3.07
CA ASP A 167 -10.27 20.61 3.02
C ASP A 167 -8.86 20.02 3.10
N GLN A 168 -8.64 19.04 3.97
CA GLN A 168 -7.34 18.33 4.01
C GLN A 168 -7.03 17.53 2.75
N TYR A 169 -8.03 16.96 2.06
CA TYR A 169 -7.80 16.31 0.77
C TYR A 169 -7.43 17.31 -0.31
N GLU A 170 -8.03 18.51 -0.31
CA GLU A 170 -7.66 19.59 -1.23
C GLU A 170 -6.23 20.06 -1.00
N GLN A 171 -5.83 20.25 0.27
CA GLN A 171 -4.45 20.58 0.65
C GLN A 171 -3.46 19.48 0.29
N MET A 172 -3.85 18.20 0.45
CA MET A 172 -3.01 17.07 0.05
C MET A 172 -2.79 17.05 -1.46
N VAL A 173 -3.84 17.34 -2.25
CA VAL A 173 -3.72 17.46 -3.70
C VAL A 173 -2.75 18.59 -4.05
N GLU A 174 -2.90 19.78 -3.46
CA GLU A 174 -1.97 20.90 -3.69
C GLU A 174 -0.52 20.53 -3.33
N TYR A 175 -0.30 19.87 -2.21
CA TYR A 175 1.02 19.34 -1.82
C TYR A 175 1.60 18.40 -2.88
N ILE A 176 0.82 17.43 -3.36
CA ILE A 176 1.27 16.50 -4.41
C ILE A 176 1.59 17.27 -5.71
N GLU A 177 0.74 18.22 -6.09
CA GLU A 177 0.95 19.03 -7.30
C GLU A 177 2.25 19.86 -7.22
N ASN A 178 2.54 20.43 -6.06
CA ASN A 178 3.74 21.24 -5.84
C ASN A 178 5.02 20.41 -5.83
N GLU A 179 5.01 19.23 -5.20
CA GLU A 179 6.20 18.38 -5.09
C GLU A 179 6.48 17.58 -6.37
N THR A 180 5.44 17.22 -7.14
CA THR A 180 5.57 16.30 -8.28
C THR A 180 5.24 16.91 -9.64
N GLY A 181 4.58 18.07 -9.68
CA GLY A 181 4.02 18.64 -10.92
C GLY A 181 2.81 17.87 -11.48
N CYS A 182 2.41 16.74 -10.89
CA CYS A 182 1.31 15.93 -11.38
C CYS A 182 -0.03 16.52 -10.94
N LYS A 183 -0.83 17.02 -11.89
CA LYS A 183 -2.16 17.59 -11.63
C LYS A 183 -3.22 16.53 -11.38
N LEU A 184 -4.23 16.87 -10.56
CA LEU A 184 -5.38 15.99 -10.35
C LEU A 184 -6.22 15.84 -11.62
N ASP A 185 -6.32 14.60 -12.11
CA ASP A 185 -7.24 14.24 -13.18
C ASP A 185 -8.59 13.78 -12.57
N PHE A 186 -9.58 14.67 -12.63
CA PHE A 186 -10.91 14.41 -12.07
C PHE A 186 -11.63 13.22 -12.73
N GLU A 187 -11.41 12.93 -14.01
CA GLU A 187 -12.04 11.79 -14.66
C GLU A 187 -11.38 10.47 -14.23
N LYS A 188 -10.05 10.47 -14.07
CA LYS A 188 -9.35 9.34 -13.43
C LYS A 188 -9.80 9.16 -11.98
N LEU A 189 -9.98 10.24 -11.21
CA LEU A 189 -10.45 10.14 -9.83
C LEU A 189 -11.85 9.52 -9.75
N LYS A 190 -12.81 10.01 -10.55
CA LYS A 190 -14.15 9.41 -10.64
C LYS A 190 -14.08 7.93 -11.01
N GLN A 191 -13.25 7.58 -11.99
CA GLN A 191 -13.09 6.21 -12.41
C GLN A 191 -12.47 5.32 -11.32
N SER A 192 -11.48 5.85 -10.61
CA SER A 192 -10.84 5.20 -9.47
C SER A 192 -11.85 4.92 -8.35
N ILE A 193 -12.68 5.91 -7.99
CA ILE A 193 -13.76 5.73 -7.00
C ILE A 193 -14.75 4.64 -7.44
N ARG A 194 -15.15 4.61 -8.72
CA ARG A 194 -16.01 3.54 -9.27
C ARG A 194 -15.37 2.16 -9.11
N TYR A 195 -14.08 2.03 -9.44
CA TYR A 195 -13.35 0.78 -9.25
C TYR A 195 -13.27 0.40 -7.78
N ASN A 196 -13.01 1.35 -6.87
CA ASN A 196 -12.95 1.04 -5.45
C ASN A 196 -14.30 0.53 -4.93
N ASN A 197 -15.40 1.22 -5.25
CA ASN A 197 -16.75 0.81 -4.87
C ASN A 197 -17.10 -0.58 -5.40
N GLN A 198 -16.86 -0.84 -6.69
CA GLN A 198 -17.12 -2.14 -7.30
C GLN A 198 -16.28 -3.25 -6.65
N SER A 199 -15.00 -2.98 -6.37
CA SER A 199 -14.13 -3.96 -5.71
C SER A 199 -14.60 -4.25 -4.28
N ARG A 200 -15.08 -3.23 -3.56
CA ARG A 200 -15.62 -3.33 -2.20
C ARG A 200 -16.88 -4.19 -2.17
N GLU A 201 -17.78 -4.04 -3.15
CA GLU A 201 -18.97 -4.89 -3.28
C GLU A 201 -18.59 -6.37 -3.36
N PHE A 202 -17.65 -6.74 -4.24
CA PHE A 202 -17.17 -8.12 -4.34
C PHE A 202 -16.48 -8.62 -3.06
N VAL A 203 -15.72 -7.77 -2.36
CA VAL A 203 -15.12 -8.14 -1.07
C VAL A 203 -16.19 -8.40 -0.01
N LEU A 204 -17.25 -7.59 0.04
CA LEU A 204 -18.36 -7.81 0.97
C LEU A 204 -19.12 -9.11 0.66
N GLU A 205 -19.40 -9.37 -0.61
CA GLU A 205 -20.01 -10.64 -1.05
C GLU A 205 -19.12 -11.84 -0.68
N MET A 206 -17.81 -11.76 -0.94
CA MET A 206 -16.84 -12.78 -0.55
C MET A 206 -16.86 -13.03 0.97
N GLN A 207 -16.90 -11.96 1.78
CA GLN A 207 -16.98 -12.07 3.25
C GLN A 207 -18.29 -12.67 3.72
N GLU A 208 -19.42 -12.39 3.06
CA GLU A 208 -20.71 -12.99 3.36
C GLU A 208 -20.67 -14.51 3.14
N LEU A 209 -20.09 -14.95 2.02
CA LEU A 209 -19.91 -16.38 1.72
C LEU A 209 -19.07 -17.10 2.77
N CYS A 210 -18.11 -16.40 3.40
CA CYS A 210 -17.26 -16.96 4.45
C CYS A 210 -18.04 -17.35 5.73
N LYS A 211 -19.28 -16.88 5.90
CA LYS A 211 -20.15 -17.20 7.05
C LYS A 211 -20.80 -18.59 6.97
N ASN A 212 -20.75 -19.27 5.82
CA ASN A 212 -21.26 -20.63 5.67
C ASN A 212 -20.49 -21.62 6.56
N VAL A 213 -21.14 -22.74 6.89
CA VAL A 213 -20.53 -23.84 7.66
C VAL A 213 -20.63 -25.14 6.85
N PRO A 214 -19.49 -25.70 6.38
CA PRO A 214 -18.13 -25.17 6.51
C PRO A 214 -17.90 -23.90 5.68
N SER A 215 -16.94 -23.07 6.10
CA SER A 215 -16.55 -21.87 5.35
C SER A 215 -15.84 -22.28 4.04
N PRO A 216 -16.10 -21.59 2.91
CA PRO A 216 -15.38 -21.83 1.65
C PRO A 216 -13.91 -21.37 1.70
N ALA A 217 -13.55 -20.50 2.66
CA ALA A 217 -12.22 -19.92 2.78
C ALA A 217 -11.26 -20.85 3.56
N LYS A 218 -10.07 -21.09 3.02
CA LYS A 218 -8.97 -21.74 3.76
C LYS A 218 -8.08 -20.68 4.42
N PRO A 219 -7.32 -21.02 5.49
CA PRO A 219 -6.47 -20.06 6.20
C PRO A 219 -5.49 -19.28 5.31
N ASN A 220 -4.97 -19.93 4.25
CA ASN A 220 -4.02 -19.30 3.33
C ASN A 220 -4.68 -18.41 2.26
N ASP A 221 -5.99 -18.52 2.03
CA ASP A 221 -6.67 -17.78 0.96
C ASP A 221 -6.69 -16.28 1.28
N LEU A 222 -6.94 -15.91 2.55
CA LEU A 222 -7.04 -14.52 3.01
C LEU A 222 -5.81 -14.03 3.78
N LYS A 223 -4.69 -14.78 3.76
CA LYS A 223 -3.45 -14.39 4.44
C LYS A 223 -2.95 -13.03 3.92
N ASN A 224 -2.70 -12.08 4.83
CA ASN A 224 -2.26 -10.71 4.50
C ASN A 224 -3.21 -9.98 3.54
N PHE A 225 -4.52 -10.27 3.56
CA PHE A 225 -5.48 -9.62 2.66
C PHE A 225 -5.58 -8.10 2.87
N ILE A 226 -5.14 -7.56 4.00
CA ILE A 226 -4.95 -6.11 4.22
C ILE A 226 -4.12 -5.44 3.11
N MET A 227 -3.28 -6.21 2.42
CA MET A 227 -2.51 -5.71 1.29
C MET A 227 -3.37 -5.26 0.10
N PHE A 228 -4.63 -5.67 0.05
CA PHE A 228 -5.60 -5.25 -0.95
C PHE A 228 -5.77 -3.73 -1.04
N ASN A 229 -5.47 -2.98 0.02
CA ASN A 229 -5.49 -1.50 -0.01
C ASN A 229 -4.60 -0.92 -1.12
N LEU A 230 -3.48 -1.57 -1.51
CA LEU A 230 -2.65 -1.13 -2.64
C LEU A 230 -3.38 -1.21 -4.00
N LEU A 231 -4.38 -2.08 -4.11
CA LEU A 231 -5.17 -2.26 -5.33
C LEU A 231 -6.42 -1.38 -5.37
N GLN A 232 -6.73 -0.66 -4.28
CA GLN A 232 -7.91 0.21 -4.25
C GLN A 232 -7.81 1.27 -5.33
N GLY A 233 -8.95 1.53 -5.98
CA GLY A 233 -9.00 2.46 -7.09
C GLY A 233 -8.52 1.92 -8.44
N THR A 234 -8.14 0.64 -8.52
CA THR A 234 -7.64 0.03 -9.77
C THR A 234 -8.60 -1.00 -10.35
N LYS A 235 -8.56 -1.15 -11.68
CA LYS A 235 -9.29 -2.23 -12.37
C LYS A 235 -8.85 -3.60 -11.88
N GLU A 236 -7.57 -3.75 -11.57
CA GLU A 236 -6.99 -4.99 -11.07
C GLU A 236 -7.47 -5.33 -9.66
N GLY A 237 -7.73 -4.33 -8.82
CA GLY A 237 -8.42 -4.51 -7.54
C GLY A 237 -9.81 -5.10 -7.71
N VAL A 238 -10.61 -4.58 -8.65
CA VAL A 238 -11.92 -5.14 -9.01
C VAL A 238 -11.79 -6.60 -9.45
N GLU A 239 -10.84 -6.86 -10.35
CA GLU A 239 -10.60 -8.17 -10.92
C GLU A 239 -10.13 -9.20 -9.88
N VAL A 240 -9.30 -8.80 -8.92
CA VAL A 240 -8.88 -9.63 -7.79
C VAL A 240 -10.06 -9.91 -6.86
N ALA A 241 -10.81 -8.88 -6.44
CA ALA A 241 -11.95 -9.03 -5.56
C ALA A 241 -13.02 -9.94 -6.15
N LYS A 242 -13.35 -9.74 -7.44
CA LYS A 242 -14.27 -10.60 -8.18
C LYS A 242 -13.79 -12.05 -8.23
N THR A 243 -12.50 -12.28 -8.48
CA THR A 243 -11.94 -13.65 -8.53
C THR A 243 -12.07 -14.35 -7.17
N TYR A 244 -11.84 -13.64 -6.06
CA TYR A 244 -12.07 -14.19 -4.72
C TYR A 244 -13.53 -14.54 -4.48
N ARG A 245 -14.45 -13.61 -4.78
CA ARG A 245 -15.89 -13.82 -4.65
C ARG A 245 -16.34 -15.03 -5.46
N ASP A 246 -16.00 -15.07 -6.75
CA ASP A 246 -16.35 -16.15 -7.65
C ASP A 246 -15.78 -17.48 -7.13
N GLU A 247 -14.50 -17.55 -6.78
CA GLU A 247 -13.87 -18.78 -6.29
C GLU A 247 -14.54 -19.31 -5.01
N PHE A 248 -14.95 -18.43 -4.09
CA PHE A 248 -15.64 -18.84 -2.87
C PHE A 248 -17.09 -19.24 -3.14
N GLN A 249 -17.77 -18.58 -4.07
CA GLN A 249 -19.13 -18.92 -4.46
C GLN A 249 -19.23 -20.34 -5.04
N HIS A 250 -18.21 -20.79 -5.79
CA HIS A 250 -18.17 -22.16 -6.32
C HIS A 250 -17.91 -23.24 -5.25
N LYS A 251 -17.51 -22.86 -4.03
CA LYS A 251 -17.20 -23.77 -2.93
C LYS A 251 -18.34 -23.87 -1.90
N VAL A 252 -19.35 -23.01 -2.01
CA VAL A 252 -20.55 -23.00 -1.15
C VAL A 252 -21.67 -23.80 -1.81
#